data_AF-A0A3D0U432-F1
#
_entry.id   AF-A0A3D0U432-F1
#
_cell.length_a   1.000
_cell.length_b   1.000
_cell.length_c   1.000
_cell.angle_alpha   90.00
_cell.angle_beta   90.00
_cell.angle_gamma   90.00
#
_symmetry.space_group_name_H-M   'P 1'
#
loop_
_entity.id
_entity.type
_entity.pdbx_description
1 polymer ?
#
loop_
_entity_poly.entity_id
_entity_poly.type
_entity_poly.pdbx_seq_one_letter_code
_entity_poly.pdbx_strand_id
1 'polypeptide(L)'
;RQRVDLLAAQTEHGPLLDAVASLGGFTEHIRDAALTLRMVPIGDTFQRFRRLVRDTAAELGKSIELKIRGAETELDRSMVEKLTDPLTHIVRNAIDHGIEAQAVRTGRGKSATGTLCLSAYHDAGIIVIEVSDDGGGLDLQRIRQKAVANGLIEDTANLSNHDLSQLIFHPGLSTAEKVTDLSGRGVGMDVVKRNIDSLQGSVDVDSVPGEGTRLRIRLPLTLAIIDGFHVASRNTHFIIPQNTVLECMDLDALTQDQGRECVNLRGEQIPFIRLSKIFALPEREQVLDVVREKLVVVQFGETRSGIVVEDLFGEVQTVVKPLSPIFQALQGVGGSSLLGTGDIAFILDVPQLIELAVRVEDRLSRATVRSTAKEK
;
A
#
# COMPACT_ATOMS: atom_id res chain seq x y z
N ARG A 1 -19.65 19.24 -0.24
CA ARG A 1 -19.08 19.55 1.08
C ARG A 1 -17.94 20.56 0.94
N GLN A 2 -16.74 20.17 0.52
CA GLN A 2 -15.58 21.08 0.40
C GLN A 2 -15.87 22.46 -0.20
N ARG A 3 -16.60 22.55 -1.33
CA ARG A 3 -16.97 23.83 -1.94
C ARG A 3 -17.82 24.73 -1.03
N VAL A 4 -18.79 24.12 -0.35
CA VAL A 4 -19.72 24.84 0.54
C VAL A 4 -18.98 25.30 1.79
N ASP A 5 -18.10 24.46 2.34
CA ASP A 5 -17.25 24.82 3.48
C ASP A 5 -16.30 25.97 3.14
N LEU A 6 -15.65 25.91 1.96
CA LEU A 6 -14.77 26.98 1.46
C LEU A 6 -15.51 28.31 1.30
N LEU A 7 -16.69 28.30 0.68
CA LEU A 7 -17.50 29.51 0.47
C LEU A 7 -18.06 30.05 1.79
N ALA A 8 -18.45 29.19 2.72
CA ALA A 8 -18.98 29.62 4.02
C ALA A 8 -17.87 30.22 4.90
N ALA A 9 -16.67 29.63 4.92
CA ALA A 9 -15.53 30.15 5.66
C ALA A 9 -15.14 31.57 5.19
N GLN A 10 -15.28 31.88 3.91
CA GLN A 10 -15.02 33.21 3.35
C GLN A 10 -16.03 34.28 3.78
N THR A 11 -17.19 33.89 4.30
CA THR A 11 -18.27 34.84 4.64
C THR A 11 -18.36 35.20 6.13
N GLU A 12 -17.65 34.49 7.02
CA GLU A 12 -17.66 34.69 8.49
C GLU A 12 -19.05 34.78 9.15
N HIS A 13 -20.10 34.28 8.49
CA HIS A 13 -21.49 34.41 8.96
C HIS A 13 -21.91 33.22 9.83
N GLY A 14 -21.97 33.41 11.15
CA GLY A 14 -22.25 32.36 12.14
C GLY A 14 -23.42 31.41 11.81
N PRO A 15 -24.65 31.92 11.57
CA PRO A 15 -25.79 31.07 11.21
C PRO A 15 -25.59 30.25 9.92
N LEU A 16 -24.77 30.74 8.99
CA LEU A 16 -24.46 30.01 7.75
C LEU A 16 -23.49 28.86 8.05
N LEU A 17 -22.49 29.09 8.90
CA LEU A 17 -21.56 28.06 9.37
C LEU A 17 -22.32 26.93 10.09
N ASP A 18 -23.28 27.26 10.95
CA ASP A 18 -24.11 26.26 11.65
C ASP A 18 -25.00 25.44 10.70
N ALA A 19 -25.59 26.10 9.70
CA ALA A 19 -26.39 25.44 8.67
C ALA A 19 -25.54 24.52 7.79
N VAL A 20 -24.31 24.94 7.44
CA VAL A 20 -23.35 24.15 6.67
C VAL A 20 -22.86 22.94 7.48
N ALA A 21 -22.58 23.10 8.77
CA ALA A 21 -22.24 22.00 9.66
C ALA A 21 -23.37 20.96 9.74
N SER A 22 -24.62 21.43 9.88
CA SER A 22 -25.80 20.56 9.89
C SER A 22 -25.98 19.80 8.58
N LEU A 23 -25.79 20.47 7.44
CA LEU A 23 -25.78 19.84 6.11
C LEU A 23 -24.66 18.79 5.99
N GLY A 24 -23.49 19.08 6.58
CA GLY A 24 -22.39 18.13 6.72
C GLY A 24 -22.83 16.84 7.40
N GLY A 25 -23.51 16.94 8.55
CA GLY A 25 -24.08 15.78 9.24
C GLY A 25 -25.06 14.99 8.38
N PHE A 26 -26.03 15.65 7.74
CA PHE A 26 -26.98 14.95 6.86
C PHE A 26 -26.32 14.26 5.68
N THR A 27 -25.30 14.88 5.08
CA THR A 27 -24.54 14.26 3.98
C THR A 27 -23.72 13.06 4.42
N GLU A 28 -23.19 13.05 5.65
CA GLU A 28 -22.57 11.85 6.24
C GLU A 28 -23.59 10.72 6.42
N HIS A 29 -24.77 11.02 6.95
CA HIS A 29 -25.84 10.01 7.11
C HIS A 29 -26.29 9.42 5.77
N ILE A 30 -26.47 10.25 4.74
CA ILE A 30 -26.82 9.78 3.38
C ILE A 30 -25.70 8.91 2.81
N ARG A 31 -24.44 9.31 3.00
CA ARG A 31 -23.27 8.54 2.52
C ARG A 31 -23.24 7.18 3.20
N ASP A 32 -23.40 7.12 4.51
CA ASP A 32 -23.31 5.87 5.26
C ASP A 32 -24.47 4.92 4.88
N ALA A 33 -25.68 5.46 4.68
CA ALA A 33 -26.80 4.70 4.13
C ALA A 33 -26.56 4.23 2.68
N ALA A 34 -25.89 5.04 1.84
CA ALA A 34 -25.53 4.62 0.49
C ALA A 34 -24.44 3.54 0.48
N LEU A 35 -23.53 3.56 1.44
CA LEU A 35 -22.50 2.53 1.61
C LEU A 35 -23.13 1.19 1.98
N THR A 36 -24.08 1.15 2.91
CA THR A 36 -24.76 -0.10 3.31
C THR A 36 -25.52 -0.74 2.14
N LEU A 37 -26.10 0.06 1.23
CA LEU A 37 -26.78 -0.46 0.03
C LEU A 37 -25.85 -1.21 -0.95
N ARG A 38 -24.54 -0.96 -0.90
CA ARG A 38 -23.54 -1.58 -1.78
C ARG A 38 -22.89 -2.81 -1.17
N MET A 39 -23.09 -3.03 0.14
CA MET A 39 -22.46 -4.12 0.86
C MET A 39 -23.02 -5.47 0.40
N VAL A 40 -22.14 -6.46 0.35
CA VAL A 40 -22.46 -7.86 0.08
C VAL A 40 -21.76 -8.75 1.11
N PRO A 41 -22.38 -9.85 1.55
CA PRO A 41 -21.74 -10.78 2.47
C PRO A 41 -20.53 -11.45 1.80
N ILE A 42 -19.42 -11.58 2.53
CA ILE A 42 -18.21 -12.24 2.02
C ILE A 42 -18.36 -13.78 1.88
N GLY A 43 -19.42 -14.34 2.46
CA GLY A 43 -19.69 -15.77 2.53
C GLY A 43 -19.68 -16.49 1.19
N ASP A 44 -20.16 -15.86 0.12
CA ASP A 44 -20.16 -16.46 -1.23
C ASP A 44 -18.73 -16.73 -1.73
N THR A 45 -17.79 -15.85 -1.40
CA THR A 45 -16.36 -16.03 -1.71
C THR A 45 -15.77 -17.15 -0.86
N PHE A 46 -16.09 -17.22 0.44
CA PHE A 46 -15.62 -18.29 1.31
C PHE A 46 -16.16 -19.68 0.91
N GLN A 47 -17.37 -19.76 0.36
CA GLN A 47 -17.91 -21.01 -0.18
C GLN A 47 -17.09 -21.52 -1.38
N ARG A 48 -16.60 -20.63 -2.26
CA ARG A 48 -15.71 -21.04 -3.36
C ARG A 48 -14.41 -21.64 -2.83
N PHE A 49 -13.88 -21.10 -1.74
CA PHE A 49 -12.68 -21.64 -1.10
C PHE A 49 -12.86 -23.03 -0.49
N ARG A 50 -14.07 -23.45 -0.10
CA ARG A 50 -14.31 -24.86 0.29
C ARG A 50 -13.91 -25.83 -0.80
N ARG A 51 -14.30 -25.53 -2.05
CA ARG A 51 -13.97 -26.38 -3.19
C ARG A 51 -12.48 -26.35 -3.48
N LEU A 52 -11.88 -25.16 -3.49
CA LEU A 52 -10.44 -25.00 -3.70
C LEU A 52 -9.61 -25.78 -2.66
N VAL A 53 -9.94 -25.66 -1.38
CA VAL A 53 -9.24 -26.37 -0.30
C VAL A 53 -9.34 -27.88 -0.51
N ARG A 54 -10.54 -28.39 -0.83
CA ARG A 54 -10.75 -29.83 -1.06
C ARG A 54 -9.94 -30.35 -2.25
N ASP A 55 -9.96 -29.63 -3.38
CA ASP A 55 -9.30 -30.05 -4.61
C ASP A 55 -7.77 -30.03 -4.45
N THR A 56 -7.20 -28.95 -3.89
CA THR A 56 -5.75 -28.84 -3.62
C THR A 56 -5.27 -29.81 -2.53
N ALA A 57 -6.07 -30.03 -1.48
CA ALA A 57 -5.73 -31.01 -0.45
C ALA A 57 -5.65 -32.43 -1.01
N ALA A 58 -6.56 -32.80 -1.91
CA ALA A 58 -6.56 -34.09 -2.59
C ALA A 58 -5.33 -34.25 -3.51
N GLU A 59 -4.98 -33.21 -4.27
CA GLU A 59 -3.81 -33.18 -5.15
C GLU A 59 -2.49 -33.40 -4.37
N LEU A 60 -2.38 -32.81 -3.18
CA LEU A 60 -1.21 -32.92 -2.31
C LEU A 60 -1.24 -34.09 -1.33
N GLY A 61 -2.31 -34.90 -1.34
CA GLY A 61 -2.47 -36.02 -0.41
C GLY A 61 -2.57 -35.61 1.07
N LYS A 62 -3.14 -34.44 1.37
CA LYS A 62 -3.32 -33.91 2.73
C LYS A 62 -4.79 -34.00 3.14
N SER A 63 -5.05 -34.24 4.44
CA SER A 63 -6.40 -34.15 5.02
C SER A 63 -6.57 -32.80 5.71
N ILE A 64 -7.52 -31.99 5.26
CA ILE A 64 -7.74 -30.62 5.75
C ILE A 64 -9.23 -30.36 5.99
N GLU A 65 -9.54 -29.83 7.17
CA GLU A 65 -10.86 -29.32 7.54
C GLU A 65 -10.87 -27.78 7.40
N LEU A 66 -11.79 -27.24 6.59
CA LEU A 66 -12.00 -25.79 6.47
C LEU A 66 -13.10 -25.32 7.43
N LYS A 67 -12.73 -24.46 8.37
CA LYS A 67 -13.65 -23.74 9.27
C LYS A 67 -13.89 -22.33 8.74
N ILE A 68 -15.15 -21.92 8.66
CA ILE A 68 -15.53 -20.57 8.23
C ILE A 68 -16.29 -19.91 9.37
N ARG A 69 -15.93 -18.67 9.71
CA ARG A 69 -16.59 -17.85 10.71
C ARG A 69 -16.86 -16.45 10.15
N GLY A 70 -17.97 -15.83 10.51
CA GLY A 70 -18.29 -14.49 10.05
C GLY A 70 -18.53 -14.39 8.54
N ALA A 71 -19.12 -15.43 7.93
CA ALA A 71 -19.45 -15.44 6.50
C ALA A 71 -20.52 -14.39 6.15
N GLU A 72 -21.29 -13.97 7.14
CA GLU A 72 -22.29 -12.90 7.09
C GLU A 72 -21.68 -11.49 7.11
N THR A 73 -20.37 -11.35 7.37
CA THR A 73 -19.70 -10.04 7.38
C THR A 73 -19.85 -9.36 6.04
N GLU A 74 -20.37 -8.14 6.08
CA GLU A 74 -20.68 -7.32 4.94
C GLU A 74 -19.46 -6.51 4.47
N LEU A 75 -19.20 -6.55 3.17
CA LEU A 75 -18.07 -5.90 2.53
C LEU A 75 -18.51 -5.21 1.24
N ASP A 76 -17.77 -4.18 0.82
CA ASP A 76 -18.02 -3.56 -0.47
C ASP A 76 -17.83 -4.58 -1.61
N ARG A 77 -18.79 -4.64 -2.55
CA ARG A 77 -18.71 -5.57 -3.69
C ARG A 77 -17.40 -5.46 -4.48
N SER A 78 -16.91 -4.23 -4.71
CA SER A 78 -15.66 -4.03 -5.47
C SER A 78 -14.42 -4.51 -4.70
N MET A 79 -14.45 -4.41 -3.37
CA MET A 79 -13.41 -4.98 -2.51
C MET A 79 -13.45 -6.52 -2.54
N VAL A 80 -14.64 -7.14 -2.48
CA VAL A 80 -14.77 -8.62 -2.57
C VAL A 80 -14.18 -9.15 -3.88
N GLU A 81 -14.47 -8.49 -5.00
CA GLU A 81 -13.93 -8.87 -6.32
C GLU A 81 -12.40 -8.78 -6.33
N LYS A 82 -11.82 -7.70 -5.80
CA LYS A 82 -10.36 -7.50 -5.73
C LYS A 82 -9.64 -8.40 -4.71
N LEU A 83 -10.33 -8.85 -3.66
CA LEU A 83 -9.76 -9.72 -2.62
C LEU A 83 -9.73 -11.20 -2.99
N THR A 84 -10.50 -11.60 -4.00
CA THR A 84 -10.60 -13.01 -4.40
C THR A 84 -9.21 -13.59 -4.73
N ASP A 85 -8.41 -12.88 -5.52
CA ASP A 85 -7.07 -13.33 -5.93
C ASP A 85 -6.07 -13.38 -4.75
N PRO A 86 -5.91 -12.31 -3.94
CA PRO A 86 -5.09 -12.35 -2.72
C PRO A 86 -5.44 -13.49 -1.76
N LEU A 87 -6.73 -13.67 -1.45
CA LEU A 87 -7.18 -14.71 -0.53
C LEU A 87 -6.95 -16.12 -1.10
N THR A 88 -7.15 -16.30 -2.41
CA THR A 88 -6.82 -17.56 -3.10
C THR A 88 -5.36 -17.93 -2.89
N HIS A 89 -4.45 -16.96 -3.05
CA HIS A 89 -3.02 -17.19 -2.89
C HIS A 89 -2.65 -17.52 -1.44
N ILE A 90 -3.19 -16.78 -0.48
CA ILE A 90 -2.94 -17.02 0.96
C ILE A 90 -3.44 -18.41 1.36
N VAL A 91 -4.66 -18.77 0.96
CA VAL A 91 -5.25 -20.10 1.24
C VAL A 91 -4.40 -21.21 0.63
N ARG A 92 -3.94 -21.05 -0.61
CA ARG A 92 -3.06 -22.04 -1.25
C ARG A 92 -1.73 -22.17 -0.49
N ASN A 93 -1.09 -21.07 -0.11
CA ASN A 93 0.16 -21.12 0.65
C ASN A 93 -0.02 -21.83 2.01
N ALA A 94 -1.13 -21.61 2.68
CA ALA A 94 -1.47 -22.32 3.91
C ALA A 94 -1.62 -23.83 3.69
N ILE A 95 -2.18 -24.26 2.55
CA ILE A 95 -2.30 -25.69 2.20
C ILE A 95 -0.96 -26.29 1.77
N ASP A 96 -0.23 -25.62 0.87
CA ASP A 96 0.98 -26.13 0.22
C ASP A 96 2.15 -26.18 1.20
N HIS A 97 2.37 -25.08 1.92
CA HIS A 97 3.53 -24.86 2.77
C HIS A 97 3.21 -24.84 4.27
N GLY A 98 2.04 -24.35 4.67
CA GLY A 98 1.64 -24.29 6.08
C GLY A 98 1.34 -25.66 6.67
N ILE A 99 0.32 -26.34 6.13
CA ILE A 99 -0.17 -27.62 6.66
C ILE A 99 0.75 -28.77 6.23
N GLU A 100 1.25 -29.50 7.21
CA GLU A 100 2.17 -30.62 7.03
C GLU A 100 1.44 -31.91 6.58
N ALA A 101 2.17 -32.85 6.00
CA ALA A 101 1.61 -34.17 5.68
C ALA A 101 1.20 -34.95 6.94
N GLN A 102 0.21 -35.83 6.82
CA GLN A 102 -0.39 -36.56 7.95
C GLN A 102 0.64 -37.26 8.83
N ALA A 103 1.64 -37.92 8.24
CA ALA A 103 2.69 -38.62 8.98
C ALA A 103 3.58 -37.67 9.82
N VAL A 104 3.86 -36.47 9.31
CA VAL A 104 4.64 -35.45 10.04
C VAL A 104 3.80 -34.89 11.19
N ARG A 105 2.50 -34.67 10.97
CA ARG A 105 1.58 -34.15 11.99
C ARG A 105 1.44 -35.11 13.17
N THR A 106 1.20 -36.39 12.91
CA THR A 106 1.12 -37.41 13.97
C THR A 106 2.45 -37.58 14.69
N GLY A 107 3.59 -37.50 13.98
CA GLY A 107 4.92 -37.50 14.58
C GLY A 107 5.18 -36.31 15.51
N ARG A 108 4.49 -35.17 15.29
CA ARG A 108 4.54 -33.97 16.13
C ARG A 108 3.41 -33.90 17.17
N GLY A 109 2.65 -34.98 17.35
CA GLY A 109 1.54 -35.04 18.32
C GLY A 109 0.29 -34.25 17.94
N LYS A 110 0.17 -33.82 16.67
CA LYS A 110 -0.99 -33.09 16.15
C LYS A 110 -2.04 -34.03 15.57
N SER A 111 -3.26 -33.50 15.39
CA SER A 111 -4.33 -34.17 14.65
C SER A 111 -3.87 -34.53 13.23
N ALA A 112 -4.23 -35.72 12.77
CA ALA A 112 -4.00 -36.19 11.40
C ALA A 112 -4.63 -35.29 10.34
N THR A 113 -5.76 -34.67 10.66
CA THR A 113 -6.44 -33.66 9.83
C THR A 113 -6.00 -32.27 10.25
N GLY A 114 -5.47 -31.50 9.30
CA GLY A 114 -5.13 -30.09 9.47
C GLY A 114 -6.37 -29.22 9.52
N THR A 115 -6.28 -28.10 10.24
CA THR A 115 -7.36 -27.10 10.30
C THR A 115 -6.93 -25.84 9.59
N LEU A 116 -7.73 -25.41 8.61
CA LEU A 116 -7.65 -24.07 8.03
C LEU A 116 -8.89 -23.29 8.47
N CYS A 117 -8.73 -22.08 8.98
CA CYS A 117 -9.82 -21.21 9.41
C CYS A 117 -9.83 -19.92 8.59
N LEU A 118 -11.00 -19.58 8.05
CA LEU A 118 -11.29 -18.29 7.43
C LEU A 118 -12.29 -17.56 8.32
N SER A 119 -11.92 -16.37 8.79
CA SER A 119 -12.77 -15.52 9.60
C SER A 119 -12.87 -14.12 8.99
N ALA A 120 -14.05 -13.51 9.09
CA ALA A 120 -14.24 -12.09 8.84
C ALA A 120 -15.03 -11.48 9.99
N TYR A 121 -14.70 -10.26 10.40
CA TYR A 121 -15.44 -9.52 11.42
C TYR A 121 -15.16 -8.02 11.33
N HIS A 122 -16.04 -7.22 11.92
CA HIS A 122 -15.81 -5.78 12.09
C HIS A 122 -15.08 -5.52 13.41
N ASP A 123 -14.05 -4.67 13.36
CA ASP A 123 -13.31 -4.20 14.53
C ASP A 123 -13.10 -2.70 14.39
N ALA A 124 -13.54 -1.89 15.35
CA ALA A 124 -13.35 -0.43 15.36
C ALA A 124 -13.62 0.32 14.02
N GLY A 125 -14.60 -0.11 13.22
CA GLY A 125 -14.94 0.53 11.93
C GLY A 125 -14.06 0.10 10.75
N ILE A 126 -13.13 -0.83 10.95
CA ILE A 126 -12.42 -1.56 9.89
C ILE A 126 -12.95 -2.99 9.78
N ILE A 127 -12.76 -3.59 8.61
CA ILE A 127 -13.08 -4.99 8.38
C ILE A 127 -11.79 -5.79 8.50
N VAL A 128 -11.81 -6.81 9.34
CA VAL A 128 -10.69 -7.73 9.52
C VAL A 128 -11.04 -9.06 8.89
N ILE A 129 -10.22 -9.50 7.94
CA ILE A 129 -10.27 -10.83 7.35
C ILE A 129 -9.04 -11.59 7.84
N GLU A 130 -9.25 -12.72 8.49
CA GLU A 130 -8.19 -13.55 9.05
C GLU A 130 -8.17 -14.93 8.38
N VAL A 131 -6.97 -15.35 7.99
CA VAL A 131 -6.68 -16.71 7.50
C VAL A 131 -5.70 -17.33 8.47
N SER A 132 -6.09 -18.42 9.13
CA SER A 132 -5.22 -19.13 10.08
C SER A 132 -5.16 -20.62 9.81
N ASP A 133 -3.98 -21.21 10.00
CA ASP A 133 -3.74 -22.64 9.91
C ASP A 133 -3.09 -23.18 11.20
N ASP A 134 -3.23 -24.48 11.43
CA ASP A 134 -2.57 -25.21 12.54
C ASP A 134 -1.30 -25.95 12.08
N GLY A 135 -0.65 -25.42 11.04
CA GLY A 135 0.48 -26.02 10.35
C GLY A 135 1.81 -25.90 11.08
N GLY A 136 2.90 -26.08 10.33
CA GLY A 136 4.26 -26.05 10.87
C GLY A 136 4.74 -24.66 11.30
N GLY A 137 3.99 -23.60 10.96
CA GLY A 137 4.45 -22.21 11.08
C GLY A 137 5.48 -21.85 10.00
N LEU A 138 5.90 -20.59 10.01
CA LEU A 138 6.94 -20.08 9.13
C LEU A 138 8.32 -20.53 9.60
N ASP A 139 9.15 -20.99 8.66
CA ASP A 139 10.55 -21.27 8.91
C ASP A 139 11.35 -19.96 8.96
N LEU A 140 11.42 -19.37 10.16
CA LEU A 140 12.11 -18.10 10.39
C LEU A 140 13.61 -18.19 10.06
N GLN A 141 14.24 -19.35 10.22
CA GLN A 141 15.66 -19.52 9.85
C GLN A 141 15.85 -19.45 8.34
N ARG A 142 15.00 -20.14 7.58
CA ARG A 142 15.05 -20.09 6.11
C ARG A 142 14.72 -18.70 5.58
N ILE A 143 13.76 -18.00 6.20
CA ILE A 143 13.44 -16.61 5.87
C ILE A 143 14.66 -15.71 6.12
N ARG A 144 15.30 -15.83 7.29
CA ARG A 144 16.53 -15.06 7.63
C ARG A 144 17.64 -15.33 6.62
N GLN A 145 17.94 -16.60 6.32
CA GLN A 145 18.99 -16.96 5.37
C GLN A 145 18.74 -16.37 3.98
N LYS A 146 17.49 -16.41 3.50
CA LYS A 146 17.13 -15.78 2.22
C LYS A 146 17.20 -14.26 2.26
N ALA A 147 16.80 -13.65 3.37
CA ALA A 147 16.87 -12.20 3.54
C ALA A 147 18.33 -11.70 3.55
N VAL A 148 19.24 -12.43 4.22
CA VAL A 148 20.68 -12.14 4.19
C VAL A 148 21.25 -12.34 2.78
N ALA A 149 20.91 -13.46 2.11
CA ALA A 149 21.39 -13.73 0.76
C ALA A 149 20.94 -12.68 -0.28
N ASN A 150 19.75 -12.11 -0.08
CA ASN A 150 19.21 -11.04 -0.92
C ASN A 150 19.68 -9.64 -0.49
N GLY A 151 20.51 -9.53 0.55
CA GLY A 151 21.04 -8.25 1.05
C GLY A 151 20.00 -7.37 1.76
N LEU A 152 18.88 -7.94 2.22
CA LEU A 152 17.82 -7.22 2.91
C LEU A 152 18.14 -6.95 4.38
N ILE A 153 18.88 -7.86 5.01
CA ILE A 153 19.28 -7.77 6.42
C ILE A 153 20.74 -8.20 6.55
N GLU A 154 21.45 -7.61 7.51
CA GLU A 154 22.78 -8.10 7.90
C GLU A 154 22.65 -9.41 8.68
N ASP A 155 23.66 -10.27 8.60
CA ASP A 155 23.67 -11.54 9.34
C ASP A 155 23.62 -11.31 10.86
N THR A 156 24.13 -10.18 11.33
CA THR A 156 24.13 -9.73 12.73
C THR A 156 22.85 -9.02 13.16
N ALA A 157 21.88 -8.80 12.27
CA ALA A 157 20.66 -8.09 12.61
C ALA A 157 19.85 -8.86 13.67
N ASN A 158 19.49 -8.17 14.76
CA ASN A 158 18.62 -8.69 15.81
C ASN A 158 17.18 -8.21 15.56
N LEU A 159 16.49 -8.94 14.68
CA LEU A 159 15.07 -8.73 14.41
C LEU A 159 14.21 -9.58 15.33
N SER A 160 13.03 -9.08 15.69
CA SER A 160 12.03 -9.89 16.37
C SER A 160 11.49 -10.98 15.43
N ASN A 161 10.88 -12.03 15.99
CA ASN A 161 10.22 -13.06 15.18
C ASN A 161 9.09 -12.49 14.31
N HIS A 162 8.42 -11.44 14.80
CA HIS A 162 7.40 -10.72 14.05
C HIS A 162 8.01 -9.94 12.89
N ASP A 163 9.07 -9.16 13.12
CA ASP A 163 9.72 -8.43 12.02
C ASP A 163 10.27 -9.38 10.94
N LEU A 164 10.83 -10.52 11.36
CA LEU A 164 11.26 -11.58 10.43
C LEU A 164 10.10 -12.18 9.65
N SER A 165 8.94 -12.43 10.26
CA SER A 165 7.78 -12.94 9.53
C SER A 165 7.23 -11.94 8.52
N GLN A 166 7.32 -10.63 8.79
CA GLN A 166 6.90 -9.59 7.84
C GLN A 166 7.76 -9.55 6.57
N LEU A 167 9.01 -10.03 6.61
CA LEU A 167 9.89 -10.04 5.44
C LEU A 167 9.34 -10.89 4.28
N ILE A 168 8.42 -11.82 4.54
CA ILE A 168 7.78 -12.62 3.48
C ILE A 168 7.07 -11.75 2.42
N PHE A 169 6.66 -10.53 2.78
CA PHE A 169 6.02 -9.61 1.86
C PHE A 169 7.01 -8.77 1.04
N HIS A 170 8.32 -8.87 1.31
CA HIS A 170 9.33 -8.11 0.59
C HIS A 170 9.45 -8.63 -0.86
N PRO A 171 9.50 -7.72 -1.87
CA PRO A 171 9.74 -8.12 -3.26
C PRO A 171 10.98 -9.01 -3.40
N GLY A 172 10.85 -10.09 -4.17
CA GLY A 172 11.95 -11.01 -4.43
C GLY A 172 12.26 -12.00 -3.30
N LEU A 173 11.64 -11.90 -2.13
CA LEU A 173 11.77 -12.89 -1.06
C LEU A 173 10.74 -14.02 -1.23
N SER A 174 10.84 -14.77 -2.33
CA SER A 174 10.08 -16.03 -2.46
C SER A 174 10.88 -17.20 -1.88
N THR A 175 10.24 -17.97 -0.99
CA THR A 175 10.86 -19.15 -0.39
C THR A 175 10.93 -20.36 -1.35
N ALA A 176 10.31 -20.29 -2.53
CA ALA A 176 10.35 -21.37 -3.52
C ALA A 176 11.73 -21.53 -4.18
N GLU A 177 12.28 -22.75 -4.17
CA GLU A 177 13.54 -23.12 -4.85
C GLU A 177 13.32 -23.62 -6.29
N LYS A 178 12.07 -23.92 -6.67
CA LYS A 178 11.70 -24.33 -8.03
C LYS A 178 10.51 -23.51 -8.50
N VAL A 179 10.63 -22.95 -9.70
CA VAL A 179 9.49 -22.42 -10.47
C VAL A 179 8.69 -23.65 -10.91
N THR A 180 7.60 -23.96 -10.21
CA THR A 180 6.67 -25.00 -10.66
C THR A 180 5.72 -24.41 -11.71
N ASP A 181 5.49 -25.16 -12.80
CA ASP A 181 4.67 -24.74 -13.95
C ASP A 181 3.22 -24.38 -13.60
N LEU A 182 2.75 -24.72 -12.39
CA LEU A 182 1.41 -24.35 -11.91
C LEU A 182 1.29 -22.91 -11.37
N SER A 183 2.40 -22.21 -11.13
CA SER A 183 2.44 -20.83 -10.64
C SER A 183 2.67 -19.79 -11.74
N GLY A 184 2.26 -20.11 -12.98
CA GLY A 184 2.53 -19.40 -14.25
C GLY A 184 2.08 -17.93 -14.39
N ARG A 185 1.97 -17.17 -13.30
CA ARG A 185 1.85 -15.70 -13.29
C ARG A 185 2.65 -15.03 -12.16
N GLY A 186 3.80 -15.57 -11.74
CA GLY A 186 4.73 -14.82 -10.87
C GLY A 186 4.11 -14.17 -9.63
N VAL A 187 3.13 -14.83 -9.00
CA VAL A 187 2.41 -14.26 -7.85
C VAL A 187 3.15 -14.65 -6.59
N GLY A 188 3.90 -13.72 -6.02
CA GLY A 188 4.49 -13.83 -4.69
C GLY A 188 3.63 -13.15 -3.62
N MET A 189 4.04 -13.30 -2.37
CA MET A 189 3.43 -12.58 -1.24
C MET A 189 3.59 -11.06 -1.35
N ASP A 190 4.54 -10.58 -2.16
CA ASP A 190 4.70 -9.16 -2.53
C ASP A 190 3.53 -8.66 -3.39
N VAL A 191 3.03 -9.47 -4.32
CA VAL A 191 1.83 -9.15 -5.12
C VAL A 191 0.59 -9.12 -4.24
N VAL A 192 0.47 -10.05 -3.29
CA VAL A 192 -0.62 -10.04 -2.29
C VAL A 192 -0.60 -8.73 -1.49
N LYS A 193 0.57 -8.32 -0.99
CA LYS A 193 0.72 -7.06 -0.25
C LYS A 193 0.33 -5.85 -1.11
N ARG A 194 0.86 -5.72 -2.33
CA ARG A 194 0.50 -4.62 -3.23
C ARG A 194 -1.00 -4.57 -3.54
N ASN A 195 -1.64 -5.72 -3.75
CA ASN A 195 -3.08 -5.77 -3.99
C ASN A 195 -3.88 -5.27 -2.77
N ILE A 196 -3.46 -5.65 -1.55
CA ILE A 196 -4.08 -5.18 -0.30
C ILE A 196 -3.80 -3.69 -0.09
N ASP A 197 -2.58 -3.21 -0.32
CA ASP A 197 -2.21 -1.80 -0.23
C ASP A 197 -3.01 -0.95 -1.24
N SER A 198 -3.29 -1.48 -2.44
CA SER A 198 -4.13 -0.81 -3.45
C SER A 198 -5.59 -0.64 -3.01
N LEU A 199 -6.04 -1.45 -2.05
CA LEU A 199 -7.34 -1.33 -1.38
C LEU A 199 -7.28 -0.41 -0.16
N GLN A 200 -6.15 0.27 0.07
CA GLN A 200 -5.86 1.02 1.31
C GLN A 200 -5.98 0.13 2.55
N GLY A 201 -5.74 -1.18 2.37
CA GLY A 201 -5.68 -2.13 3.45
C GLY A 201 -4.28 -2.24 4.03
N SER A 202 -4.17 -3.02 5.11
CA SER A 202 -2.89 -3.52 5.60
C SER A 202 -2.95 -5.02 5.77
N VAL A 203 -1.80 -5.67 5.63
CA VAL A 203 -1.65 -7.10 5.88
C VAL A 203 -0.57 -7.33 6.93
N ASP A 204 -0.84 -8.26 7.83
CA ASP A 204 0.01 -8.58 8.98
C ASP A 204 0.05 -10.10 9.15
N VAL A 205 1.19 -10.64 9.57
CA VAL A 205 1.40 -12.08 9.73
C VAL A 205 2.05 -12.40 11.08
N ASP A 206 1.35 -13.24 11.84
CA ASP A 206 1.83 -13.83 13.07
C ASP A 206 2.01 -15.33 12.86
N SER A 207 3.18 -15.85 13.19
CA SER A 207 3.46 -17.28 13.07
C SER A 207 4.26 -17.78 14.25
N VAL A 208 3.87 -18.93 14.77
CA VAL A 208 4.55 -19.61 15.86
C VAL A 208 5.00 -20.98 15.34
N PRO A 209 6.33 -21.27 15.33
CA PRO A 209 6.85 -22.54 14.87
C PRO A 209 6.18 -23.72 15.57
N GLY A 210 5.65 -24.65 14.78
CA GLY A 210 4.95 -25.83 15.29
C GLY A 210 3.51 -25.59 15.73
N GLU A 211 3.00 -24.36 15.79
CA GLU A 211 1.59 -24.08 16.12
C GLU A 211 0.78 -23.63 14.90
N GLY A 212 1.41 -22.92 13.95
CA GLY A 212 0.79 -22.53 12.69
C GLY A 212 1.05 -21.07 12.33
N THR A 213 0.26 -20.57 11.38
CA THR A 213 0.37 -19.19 10.88
C THR A 213 -1.00 -18.53 10.88
N ARG A 214 -1.03 -17.23 11.17
CA ARG A 214 -2.22 -16.38 11.14
C ARG A 214 -1.90 -15.11 10.39
N LEU A 215 -2.62 -14.90 9.29
CA LEU A 215 -2.52 -13.70 8.47
C LEU A 215 -3.80 -12.88 8.65
N ARG A 216 -3.64 -11.59 8.96
CA ARG A 216 -4.74 -10.63 9.12
C ARG A 216 -4.68 -9.56 8.06
N ILE A 217 -5.77 -9.38 7.34
CA ILE A 217 -5.99 -8.30 6.39
C ILE A 217 -6.96 -7.31 7.04
N ARG A 218 -6.56 -6.05 7.16
CA ARG A 218 -7.40 -4.96 7.68
C ARG A 218 -7.77 -4.06 6.53
N LEU A 219 -9.06 -3.82 6.33
CA LEU A 219 -9.60 -3.03 5.23
C LEU A 219 -10.51 -1.92 5.75
N PRO A 220 -10.49 -0.74 5.13
CA PRO A 220 -11.46 0.31 5.44
C PRO A 220 -12.86 -0.12 4.97
N LEU A 221 -13.90 0.30 5.69
CA LEU A 221 -15.31 -0.01 5.40
C LEU A 221 -15.87 0.77 4.17
N THR A 222 -15.15 1.77 3.67
CA THR A 222 -15.69 2.84 2.81
C THR A 222 -14.98 2.97 1.46
N LEU A 223 -15.52 3.84 0.57
CA LEU A 223 -14.73 4.40 -0.53
C LEU A 223 -13.41 4.94 0.05
N ALA A 224 -12.28 4.65 -0.59
CA ALA A 224 -10.96 5.11 -0.13
C ALA A 224 -10.94 6.64 -0.03
N ILE A 225 -11.26 7.18 1.14
CA ILE A 225 -11.01 8.57 1.51
C ILE A 225 -9.59 8.57 2.04
N ILE A 226 -8.77 9.46 1.53
CA ILE A 226 -7.43 9.67 2.05
C ILE A 226 -7.34 11.07 2.65
N ASP A 227 -6.61 11.16 3.74
CA ASP A 227 -6.01 12.41 4.18
C ASP A 227 -4.80 12.67 3.28
N GLY A 228 -4.80 13.82 2.61
CA GLY A 228 -3.77 14.17 1.66
C GLY A 228 -3.28 15.59 1.84
N PHE A 229 -2.04 15.82 1.45
CA PHE A 229 -1.44 17.14 1.35
C PHE A 229 -1.59 17.65 -0.08
N HIS A 230 -2.39 18.71 -0.24
CA HIS A 230 -2.68 19.31 -1.54
C HIS A 230 -1.55 20.25 -1.95
N VAL A 231 -0.98 19.95 -3.12
CA VAL A 231 0.08 20.73 -3.76
C VAL A 231 -0.26 21.00 -5.22
N ALA A 232 0.40 21.95 -5.86
CA ALA A 232 0.32 22.09 -7.31
C ALA A 232 1.68 22.37 -7.96
N SER A 233 1.81 21.87 -9.18
CA SER A 233 2.91 22.20 -10.08
C SER A 233 2.39 22.56 -11.46
N ARG A 234 2.88 23.69 -12.01
CA ARG A 234 2.44 24.24 -13.30
C ARG A 234 0.91 24.19 -13.52
N ASN A 235 0.12 24.72 -12.57
CA ASN A 235 -1.35 24.70 -12.56
C ASN A 235 -2.00 23.31 -12.54
N THR A 236 -1.23 22.25 -12.35
CA THR A 236 -1.73 20.89 -12.18
C THR A 236 -1.74 20.55 -10.70
N HIS A 237 -2.89 20.10 -10.18
CA HIS A 237 -3.05 19.78 -8.78
C HIS A 237 -2.67 18.32 -8.48
N PHE A 238 -2.00 18.13 -7.35
CA PHE A 238 -1.60 16.83 -6.86
C PHE A 238 -1.97 16.67 -5.38
N ILE A 239 -2.17 15.44 -4.96
CA ILE A 239 -2.41 15.06 -3.58
C ILE A 239 -1.34 14.06 -3.16
N ILE A 240 -0.59 14.39 -2.12
CA ILE A 240 0.40 13.50 -1.51
C ILE A 240 -0.26 12.85 -0.29
N PRO A 241 -0.28 11.53 -0.13
CA PRO A 241 -0.83 10.90 1.08
C PRO A 241 -0.18 11.50 2.34
N GLN A 242 -0.99 12.03 3.26
CA GLN A 242 -0.50 12.83 4.41
C GLN A 242 0.45 12.03 5.29
N ASN A 243 0.19 10.73 5.47
CA ASN A 243 1.02 9.81 6.24
C ASN A 243 2.44 9.62 5.68
N THR A 244 2.69 10.00 4.42
CA THR A 244 4.02 9.96 3.81
C THR A 244 4.77 11.28 3.92
N VAL A 245 4.10 12.38 4.23
CA VAL A 245 4.70 13.71 4.31
C VAL A 245 5.37 13.90 5.67
N LEU A 246 6.66 14.23 5.68
CA LEU A 246 7.42 14.54 6.90
C LEU A 246 7.44 16.03 7.21
N GLU A 247 7.90 16.83 6.25
CA GLU A 247 8.06 18.27 6.40
C GLU A 247 8.09 18.97 5.04
N CYS A 248 7.80 20.28 5.04
CA CYS A 248 7.81 21.14 3.86
C CYS A 248 8.74 22.32 4.08
N MET A 249 9.48 22.73 3.06
CA MET A 249 10.44 23.84 3.14
C MET A 249 10.66 24.53 1.79
N ASP A 250 11.14 25.77 1.82
CA ASP A 250 11.54 26.47 0.60
C ASP A 250 12.83 25.85 0.06
N LEU A 251 12.86 25.51 -1.24
CA LEU A 251 14.01 24.85 -1.86
C LEU A 251 15.23 25.78 -1.92
N ASP A 252 15.01 27.09 -2.09
CA ASP A 252 16.06 28.11 -2.15
C ASP A 252 16.81 28.26 -0.82
N ALA A 253 16.20 27.85 0.29
CA ALA A 253 16.83 27.87 1.61
C ALA A 253 17.80 26.70 1.83
N LEU A 254 17.82 25.72 0.91
CA LEU A 254 18.64 24.52 1.02
C LEU A 254 19.90 24.61 0.18
N THR A 255 21.00 24.04 0.71
CA THR A 255 22.23 23.90 -0.06
C THR A 255 22.05 22.76 -1.07
N GLN A 256 21.87 23.12 -2.34
CA GLN A 256 21.84 22.17 -3.45
C GLN A 256 23.27 21.71 -3.77
N ASP A 257 23.45 20.41 -3.99
CA ASP A 257 24.73 19.88 -4.48
C ASP A 257 24.85 20.18 -5.98
N GLN A 258 25.93 20.84 -6.40
CA GLN A 258 26.05 21.39 -7.75
C GLN A 258 26.00 20.27 -8.81
N GLY A 259 24.88 20.22 -9.56
CA GLY A 259 24.67 19.27 -10.65
C GLY A 259 23.95 17.98 -10.26
N ARG A 260 23.49 17.83 -9.02
CA ARG A 260 22.67 16.70 -8.56
C ARG A 260 21.30 17.19 -8.11
N GLU A 261 20.25 16.44 -8.43
CA GLU A 261 18.91 16.69 -7.85
C GLU A 261 18.85 16.15 -6.42
N CYS A 262 19.75 16.65 -5.55
CA CYS A 262 19.87 16.28 -4.15
C CYS A 262 20.05 17.53 -3.28
N VAL A 263 19.49 17.50 -2.07
CA VAL A 263 19.65 18.55 -1.05
C VAL A 263 20.24 17.96 0.22
N ASN A 264 21.06 18.75 0.92
CA ASN A 264 21.51 18.37 2.26
C ASN A 264 20.49 18.87 3.31
N LEU A 265 19.79 17.92 3.95
CA LEU A 265 18.88 18.20 5.05
C LEU A 265 19.46 17.66 6.36
N ARG A 266 19.91 18.56 7.23
CA ARG A 266 20.46 18.23 8.57
C ARG A 266 21.62 17.20 8.53
N GLY A 267 22.43 17.21 7.48
CA GLY A 267 23.56 16.29 7.30
C GLY A 267 23.25 15.04 6.48
N GLU A 268 21.98 14.82 6.12
CA GLU A 268 21.52 13.72 5.27
C GLU A 268 21.33 14.21 3.83
N GLN A 269 21.84 13.46 2.84
CA GLN A 269 21.58 13.76 1.43
C GLN A 269 20.22 13.19 1.04
N ILE A 270 19.29 14.07 0.66
CA ILE A 270 17.95 13.69 0.24
C ILE A 270 17.84 13.92 -1.28
N PRO A 271 17.68 12.87 -2.09
CA PRO A 271 17.36 13.04 -3.50
C PRO A 271 15.97 13.65 -3.66
N PHE A 272 15.76 14.42 -4.70
CA PHE A 272 14.46 15.00 -4.98
C PHE A 272 14.10 14.93 -6.45
N ILE A 273 12.80 15.01 -6.72
CA ILE A 273 12.24 15.03 -8.06
C ILE A 273 11.37 16.27 -8.26
N ARG A 274 11.30 16.78 -9.48
CA ARG A 274 10.37 17.85 -9.86
C ARG A 274 9.15 17.26 -10.56
N LEU A 275 7.96 17.52 -10.02
CA LEU A 275 6.71 17.04 -10.64
C LEU A 275 6.55 17.54 -12.07
N SER A 276 6.92 18.80 -12.33
CA SER A 276 6.92 19.41 -13.65
C SER A 276 7.75 18.63 -14.68
N LYS A 277 8.90 18.09 -14.28
CA LYS A 277 9.78 17.29 -15.15
C LYS A 277 9.25 15.87 -15.35
N ILE A 278 8.87 15.20 -14.26
CA ILE A 278 8.41 13.80 -14.30
C ILE A 278 7.14 13.66 -15.14
N PHE A 279 6.20 14.58 -14.98
CA PHE A 279 4.93 14.55 -15.70
C PHE A 279 4.95 15.36 -17.00
N ALA A 280 6.13 15.85 -17.42
CA ALA A 280 6.30 16.67 -18.62
C ALA A 280 5.24 17.80 -18.73
N LEU A 281 5.02 18.50 -17.62
CA LEU A 281 3.94 19.49 -17.52
C LEU A 281 4.25 20.72 -18.39
N PRO A 282 3.25 21.25 -19.11
CA PRO A 282 3.43 22.41 -19.99
C PRO A 282 3.91 23.62 -19.20
N GLU A 283 4.75 24.46 -19.81
CA GLU A 283 5.23 25.70 -19.18
C GLU A 283 4.06 26.66 -18.89
N ARG A 284 4.15 27.41 -17.77
CA ARG A 284 3.19 28.47 -17.48
C ARG A 284 3.36 29.58 -18.52
N GLU A 285 2.26 30.02 -19.14
CA GLU A 285 2.25 31.12 -20.12
C GLU A 285 2.65 32.48 -19.54
N GLN A 286 2.72 32.63 -18.21
CA GLN A 286 3.04 33.88 -17.52
C GLN A 286 4.36 33.78 -16.75
N VAL A 287 5.43 34.30 -17.35
CA VAL A 287 6.78 34.43 -16.77
C VAL A 287 6.96 35.86 -16.25
N LEU A 288 6.28 36.22 -15.16
CA LEU A 288 6.44 37.55 -14.55
C LEU A 288 7.01 37.54 -13.12
N ASP A 289 7.02 36.39 -12.44
CA ASP A 289 7.63 36.25 -11.11
C ASP A 289 8.61 35.08 -11.05
N VAL A 290 9.68 35.24 -10.27
CA VAL A 290 10.56 34.14 -9.86
C VAL A 290 9.72 33.16 -9.04
N VAL A 291 9.30 32.06 -9.65
CA VAL A 291 8.50 31.05 -8.95
C VAL A 291 9.40 30.36 -7.94
N ARG A 292 9.14 30.60 -6.65
CA ARG A 292 9.86 29.93 -5.55
C ARG A 292 9.45 28.47 -5.52
N GLU A 293 10.43 27.60 -5.76
CA GLU A 293 10.26 26.15 -5.62
C GLU A 293 10.21 25.78 -4.13
N LYS A 294 9.32 24.84 -3.79
CA LYS A 294 9.16 24.29 -2.44
C LYS A 294 9.44 22.80 -2.50
N LEU A 295 10.03 22.27 -1.44
CA LEU A 295 10.34 20.86 -1.27
C LEU A 295 9.40 20.25 -0.23
N VAL A 296 8.65 19.24 -0.64
CA VAL A 296 7.90 18.35 0.26
C VAL A 296 8.73 17.09 0.50
N VAL A 297 9.21 16.90 1.72
CA VAL A 297 9.97 15.71 2.10
C VAL A 297 8.98 14.59 2.40
N VAL A 298 9.12 13.48 1.68
CA VAL A 298 8.29 12.29 1.84
C VAL A 298 9.13 11.09 2.28
N GLN A 299 8.51 10.18 3.03
CA GLN A 299 9.13 8.93 3.49
C GLN A 299 8.24 7.73 3.20
N PHE A 300 8.86 6.66 2.75
CA PHE A 300 8.24 5.34 2.65
C PHE A 300 9.23 4.28 3.11
N GLY A 301 8.86 3.50 4.14
CA GLY A 301 9.81 2.63 4.83
C GLY A 301 10.94 3.44 5.46
N GLU A 302 12.19 3.07 5.18
CA GLU A 302 13.39 3.79 5.65
C GLU A 302 13.89 4.84 4.65
N THR A 303 13.32 4.88 3.44
CA THR A 303 13.81 5.74 2.35
C THR A 303 13.09 7.09 2.35
N ARG A 304 13.87 8.16 2.25
CA ARG A 304 13.39 9.55 2.13
C ARG A 304 13.67 10.11 0.75
N SER A 305 12.76 10.95 0.26
CA SER A 305 12.94 11.71 -0.97
C SER A 305 12.21 13.04 -0.89
N GLY A 306 12.63 13.99 -1.70
CA GLY A 306 11.93 15.25 -1.89
C GLY A 306 11.04 15.27 -3.13
N ILE A 307 9.90 15.93 -3.03
CA ILE A 307 9.02 16.27 -4.16
C ILE A 307 8.99 17.80 -4.28
N VAL A 308 9.50 18.31 -5.39
CA VAL A 308 9.54 19.74 -5.66
C VAL A 308 8.28 20.19 -6.39
N VAL A 309 7.67 21.24 -5.84
CA VAL A 309 6.40 21.84 -6.27
C VAL A 309 6.45 23.36 -6.12
N GLU A 310 5.50 24.05 -6.74
CA GLU A 310 5.40 25.51 -6.69
C GLU A 310 4.44 25.98 -5.58
N ASP A 311 3.29 25.31 -5.47
CA ASP A 311 2.19 25.73 -4.60
C ASP A 311 1.87 24.66 -3.55
N LEU A 312 1.65 25.10 -2.29
CA LEU A 312 1.21 24.25 -1.17
C LEU A 312 -0.13 24.81 -0.66
N PHE A 313 -1.15 23.97 -0.62
CA PHE A 313 -2.50 24.33 -0.17
C PHE A 313 -2.86 23.75 1.19
N GLY A 314 -2.10 22.77 1.68
CA GLY A 314 -2.26 22.17 3.02
C GLY A 314 -3.06 20.87 3.01
N GLU A 315 -3.60 20.51 4.16
CA GLU A 315 -4.30 19.23 4.37
C GLU A 315 -5.69 19.24 3.74
N VAL A 316 -6.06 18.13 3.10
CA VAL A 316 -7.36 17.91 2.47
C VAL A 316 -7.79 16.45 2.61
N GLN A 317 -9.07 16.23 2.94
CA GLN A 317 -9.68 14.91 2.86
C GLN A 317 -10.34 14.71 1.51
N THR A 318 -10.04 13.63 0.81
CA THR A 318 -10.44 13.50 -0.59
C THR A 318 -10.70 12.05 -1.00
N VAL A 319 -11.61 11.83 -1.94
CA VAL A 319 -12.02 10.48 -2.38
C VAL A 319 -11.13 10.02 -3.53
N VAL A 320 -10.43 8.90 -3.34
CA VAL A 320 -9.63 8.28 -4.38
C VAL A 320 -10.53 7.62 -5.42
N LYS A 321 -10.44 8.10 -6.66
CA LYS A 321 -10.97 7.43 -7.84
C LYS A 321 -9.82 6.68 -8.52
N PRO A 322 -9.93 5.36 -8.69
CA PRO A 322 -8.90 4.62 -9.41
C PRO A 322 -8.84 5.11 -10.86
N LEU A 323 -7.63 5.19 -11.41
CA LEU A 323 -7.46 5.51 -12.81
C LEU A 323 -7.98 4.37 -13.69
N SER A 324 -8.59 4.72 -14.82
CA SER A 324 -9.02 3.74 -15.83
C SER A 324 -7.81 2.91 -16.32
N PRO A 325 -7.98 1.63 -16.70
CA PRO A 325 -6.88 0.78 -17.20
C PRO A 325 -6.04 1.40 -18.33
N ILE A 326 -6.62 2.32 -19.11
CA ILE A 326 -5.90 3.04 -20.18
C ILE A 326 -4.74 3.90 -19.64
N PHE A 327 -4.77 4.26 -18.36
CA PHE A 327 -3.76 5.06 -17.67
C PHE A 327 -2.77 4.22 -16.85
N GLN A 328 -2.79 2.88 -16.97
CA GLN A 328 -1.84 2.00 -16.25
C GLN A 328 -0.36 2.27 -16.58
N ALA A 329 -0.08 2.92 -17.71
CA ALA A 329 1.28 3.30 -18.10
C ALA A 329 1.80 4.56 -17.38
N LEU A 330 0.93 5.34 -16.71
CA LEU A 330 1.35 6.51 -15.93
C LEU A 330 2.05 6.05 -14.65
N GLN A 331 3.35 6.31 -14.59
CA GLN A 331 4.13 6.13 -13.37
C GLN A 331 4.01 7.35 -12.47
N GLY A 332 3.97 7.13 -11.17
CA GLY A 332 3.94 8.16 -10.12
C GLY A 332 2.53 8.61 -9.72
N VAL A 333 1.47 8.00 -10.27
CA VAL A 333 0.07 8.35 -9.95
C VAL A 333 -0.71 7.10 -9.55
N GLY A 334 -1.21 7.08 -8.31
CA GLY A 334 -2.03 6.00 -7.77
C GLY A 334 -3.54 6.18 -7.98
N GLY A 335 -3.99 7.39 -8.29
CA GLY A 335 -5.41 7.70 -8.45
C GLY A 335 -5.67 9.15 -8.85
N SER A 336 -6.94 9.52 -8.91
CA SER A 336 -7.36 10.92 -9.06
C SER A 336 -8.47 11.26 -8.07
N SER A 337 -8.68 12.55 -7.86
CA SER A 337 -9.80 13.07 -7.10
C SER A 337 -10.32 14.37 -7.70
N LEU A 338 -11.50 14.77 -7.27
CA LEU A 338 -12.12 16.04 -7.59
C LEU A 338 -12.06 16.95 -6.36
N LEU A 339 -11.37 18.08 -6.47
CA LEU A 339 -11.27 19.07 -5.42
C LEU A 339 -12.58 19.85 -5.27
N GLY A 340 -12.76 20.50 -4.11
CA GLY A 340 -13.91 21.35 -3.83
C GLY A 340 -14.07 22.53 -4.80
N THR A 341 -12.98 22.95 -5.43
CA THR A 341 -12.96 23.96 -6.49
C THR A 341 -13.64 23.46 -7.77
N GLY A 342 -13.66 22.14 -8.00
CA GLY A 342 -14.05 21.50 -9.25
C GLY A 342 -12.86 21.04 -10.09
N ASP A 343 -11.64 21.36 -9.67
CA ASP A 343 -10.42 20.93 -10.36
C ASP A 343 -10.11 19.47 -10.08
N ILE A 344 -9.48 18.81 -11.05
CA ILE A 344 -8.99 17.45 -10.90
C ILE A 344 -7.61 17.48 -10.25
N ALA A 345 -7.42 16.66 -9.22
CA ALA A 345 -6.13 16.44 -8.59
C ALA A 345 -5.68 14.99 -8.74
N PHE A 346 -4.40 14.78 -9.01
CA PHE A 346 -3.80 13.45 -9.13
C PHE A 346 -3.18 13.01 -7.79
N ILE A 347 -3.50 11.80 -7.35
CA ILE A 347 -2.96 11.25 -6.10
C ILE A 347 -1.64 10.57 -6.42
N LEU A 348 -0.56 11.01 -5.77
CA LEU A 348 0.78 10.51 -6.05
C LEU A 348 1.02 9.13 -5.45
N ASP A 349 1.62 8.23 -6.24
CA ASP A 349 2.21 6.99 -5.75
C ASP A 349 3.61 7.29 -5.21
N VAL A 350 3.67 7.66 -3.93
CA VAL A 350 4.91 8.06 -3.25
C VAL A 350 5.99 6.96 -3.27
N PRO A 351 5.68 5.67 -2.97
CA PRO A 351 6.65 4.59 -3.13
C PRO A 351 7.31 4.56 -4.51
N GLN A 352 6.51 4.65 -5.59
CA GLN A 352 7.02 4.61 -6.95
C GLN A 352 7.85 5.86 -7.29
N LEU A 353 7.44 7.03 -6.80
CA LEU A 353 8.17 8.28 -6.99
C LEU A 353 9.52 8.29 -6.26
N ILE A 354 9.59 7.75 -5.04
CA ILE A 354 10.85 7.58 -4.29
C ILE A 354 11.79 6.66 -5.08
N GLU A 355 11.29 5.53 -5.58
CA GLU A 355 12.11 4.60 -6.39
C GLU A 355 12.66 5.29 -7.66
N LEU A 356 11.86 6.13 -8.31
CA LEU A 356 12.30 6.93 -9.46
C LEU A 356 13.38 7.94 -9.08
N ALA A 357 13.23 8.64 -7.95
CA ALA A 357 14.20 9.62 -7.47
C ALA A 357 15.58 8.97 -7.23
N VAL A 358 15.59 7.86 -6.49
CA VAL A 358 16.82 7.10 -6.18
C VAL A 358 17.48 6.58 -7.46
N ARG A 359 16.71 6.06 -8.42
CA ARG A 359 17.26 5.59 -9.71
C ARG A 359 17.87 6.71 -10.55
N VAL A 360 17.29 7.91 -10.53
CA VAL A 360 17.83 9.08 -11.25
C VAL A 360 19.15 9.52 -10.63
N GLU A 361 19.21 9.59 -9.30
CA GLU A 361 20.45 9.89 -8.56
C GLU A 361 21.56 8.87 -8.84
N ASP A 362 21.25 7.57 -8.77
CA ASP A 362 22.21 6.50 -9.03
C ASP A 362 22.85 6.59 -10.42
N ARG A 363 22.05 6.96 -11.44
CA ARG A 363 22.53 7.16 -12.81
C ARG A 363 23.47 8.36 -12.91
N LEU A 364 23.10 9.48 -12.28
CA LEU A 364 23.92 10.69 -12.27
C LEU A 364 25.24 10.46 -11.53
N SER A 365 25.19 9.82 -10.36
CA SER A 365 26.37 9.45 -9.58
C SER A 365 27.35 8.55 -10.37
N ARG A 366 26.85 7.54 -11.09
CA ARG A 366 27.69 6.67 -11.94
C ARG A 366 28.27 7.38 -13.16
N ALA A 367 27.56 8.38 -13.71
CA ALA A 367 28.04 9.17 -14.84
C ALA A 367 29.19 10.11 -14.43
N THR A 368 29.10 10.76 -13.27
CA THR A 368 30.16 11.64 -12.73
C THR A 368 31.44 10.88 -12.37
N VAL A 369 31.33 9.65 -11.86
CA VAL A 369 32.50 8.79 -11.57
C VAL A 369 33.21 8.35 -12.87
N ARG A 370 32.47 8.14 -13.96
CA ARG A 370 33.04 7.79 -15.27
C ARG A 370 33.69 8.96 -16.00
N SER A 371 33.22 10.20 -15.81
CA SER A 371 33.87 11.37 -16.41
C SER A 371 35.19 11.72 -15.72
N THR A 372 35.21 11.67 -14.39
CA THR A 372 36.42 11.91 -13.58
C THR A 372 37.50 10.84 -13.77
N ALA A 373 37.12 9.61 -14.11
CA ALA A 373 38.04 8.53 -14.48
C ALA A 373 38.57 8.59 -15.93
N LYS A 374 38.01 9.47 -16.78
CA LYS A 374 38.47 9.68 -18.18
C LYS A 374 39.38 10.91 -18.33
N GLU A 375 39.40 11.80 -17.34
CA GLU A 375 40.25 13.00 -17.28
C GLU A 375 41.54 12.77 -16.48
N LYS A 376 41.73 11.59 -15.89
CA LYS A 376 43.01 11.07 -15.41
C LYS A 376 43.51 10.01 -16.38
#